data_AF-A0A1V5N4P1-F1
#
_entry.id   AF-A0A1V5N4P1-F1
#
_cell.length_a   1.000
_cell.length_b   1.000
_cell.length_c   1.000
_cell.angle_alpha   90.00
_cell.angle_beta   90.00
_cell.angle_gamma   90.00
#
_symmetry.space_group_name_H-M   'P 1'
#
loop_
_entity.id
_entity.type
_entity.pdbx_description
1 polymer ?
#
loop_
_entity_poly.entity_id
_entity_poly.type
_entity_poly.pdbx_seq_one_letter_code
_entity_poly.pdbx_strand_id
1 'polypeptide(L)'
;MLSHNEHQMKEAVKLCKDLGANKLVFKTAQLYDVNANSHMLPKHTRYSRYILNKEGKYTIKVQKQRGCYKMWHTAVITWEGDVVPCCYDKDAEYVMGNLKEQSFRNIWRGEKYKRFREMVLSKRGIIPMCSMCSEK
;
A
#
# COMPACT_ATOMS: atom_id res chain seq x y z
N MET A 1 -2.59 -7.67 -9.65
CA MET A 1 -3.41 -8.14 -10.76
C MET A 1 -3.71 -6.94 -11.61
N LEU A 2 -3.39 -7.06 -12.90
CA LEU A 2 -3.62 -6.05 -13.92
C LEU A 2 -4.36 -6.73 -15.07
N SER A 3 -4.98 -5.97 -15.96
CA SER A 3 -5.72 -6.52 -17.11
C SER A 3 -4.85 -7.41 -17.99
N HIS A 4 -3.59 -7.02 -18.22
CA HIS A 4 -2.70 -7.73 -19.14
C HIS A 4 -2.35 -9.15 -18.70
N ASN A 5 -2.36 -9.48 -17.40
CA ASN A 5 -1.97 -10.80 -16.89
C ASN A 5 -3.10 -11.61 -16.25
N GLU A 6 -4.33 -11.10 -16.30
CA GLU A 6 -5.50 -11.79 -15.73
C GLU A 6 -5.79 -13.14 -16.41
N HIS A 7 -5.46 -13.29 -17.68
CA HIS A 7 -5.64 -14.54 -18.42
C HIS A 7 -4.66 -15.65 -17.96
N GLN A 8 -3.53 -15.29 -17.34
CA GLN A 8 -2.48 -16.22 -16.90
C GLN A 8 -2.74 -16.83 -15.51
N MET A 9 -3.87 -16.51 -14.88
CA MET A 9 -4.14 -16.95 -13.50
C MET A 9 -4.19 -18.48 -13.35
N LYS A 10 -4.77 -19.19 -14.33
CA LYS A 10 -4.82 -20.67 -14.31
C LYS A 10 -3.42 -21.28 -14.40
N GLU A 11 -2.58 -20.70 -15.24
CA GLU A 11 -1.18 -21.11 -15.39
C GLU A 11 -0.38 -20.84 -14.12
N ALA A 12 -0.55 -19.67 -13.50
CA ALA A 12 0.08 -19.34 -12.22
C ALA A 12 -0.31 -20.32 -11.09
N VAL A 13 -1.57 -20.78 -11.06
CA VAL A 13 -2.02 -21.82 -10.12
C VAL A 13 -1.34 -23.16 -10.39
N LYS A 14 -1.21 -23.56 -11.67
CA LYS A 14 -0.51 -24.78 -12.05
C LYS A 14 0.97 -24.70 -11.64
N LEU A 15 1.66 -23.62 -12.03
CA LEU A 15 3.06 -23.39 -11.70
C LEU A 15 3.31 -23.44 -10.18
N CYS A 16 2.43 -22.84 -9.38
CA CYS A 16 2.52 -22.90 -7.92
C CYS A 16 2.54 -24.34 -7.39
N LYS A 17 1.68 -25.22 -7.95
CA LYS A 17 1.63 -26.64 -7.57
C LYS A 17 2.87 -27.39 -8.04
N ASP A 18 3.26 -27.19 -9.28
CA ASP A 18 4.39 -27.88 -9.92
C ASP A 18 5.71 -27.56 -9.18
N LEU A 19 5.87 -26.31 -8.70
CA LEU A 19 7.02 -25.89 -7.90
C LEU A 19 6.95 -26.30 -6.42
N GLY A 20 5.85 -26.91 -5.97
CA GLY A 20 5.65 -27.26 -4.56
C GLY A 20 5.54 -26.05 -3.62
N ALA A 21 5.12 -24.88 -4.13
CA ALA A 21 5.01 -23.67 -3.31
C ALA A 21 3.85 -23.78 -2.30
N ASN A 22 4.07 -23.35 -1.06
CA ASN A 22 3.07 -23.46 0.01
C ASN A 22 1.86 -22.53 -0.18
N LYS A 23 1.98 -21.44 -0.95
CA LYS A 23 0.92 -20.44 -1.10
C LYS A 23 1.06 -19.62 -2.37
N LEU A 24 -0.06 -19.38 -3.04
CA LEU A 24 -0.21 -18.37 -4.10
C LEU A 24 -1.19 -17.28 -3.65
N VAL A 25 -0.83 -16.01 -3.87
CA VAL A 25 -1.70 -14.87 -3.55
C VAL A 25 -1.78 -13.93 -4.75
N PHE A 26 -3.00 -13.73 -5.26
CA PHE A 26 -3.28 -12.70 -6.25
C PHE A 26 -3.58 -11.38 -5.56
N LYS A 27 -2.60 -10.46 -5.56
CA LYS A 27 -2.76 -9.13 -5.01
C LYS A 27 -3.49 -8.20 -5.98
N THR A 28 -4.34 -7.32 -5.46
CA THR A 28 -4.90 -6.19 -6.22
C THR A 28 -3.80 -5.13 -6.41
N ALA A 29 -3.56 -4.66 -7.64
CA ALA A 29 -2.55 -3.63 -7.88
C ALA A 29 -2.99 -2.26 -7.35
N GLN A 30 -2.03 -1.44 -6.92
CA GLN A 30 -2.24 0.00 -6.71
C GLN A 30 -1.76 0.75 -7.95
N LEU A 31 -2.58 1.67 -8.44
CA LEU A 31 -2.18 2.67 -9.44
C LEU A 31 -2.01 4.02 -8.73
N TYR A 32 -0.97 4.79 -9.10
CA TYR A 32 -0.74 6.14 -8.58
C TYR A 32 -1.89 7.07 -9.00
N ASP A 33 -2.22 7.08 -10.28
CA ASP A 33 -3.44 7.69 -10.83
C ASP A 33 -4.30 6.62 -11.50
N VAL A 34 -5.33 6.18 -10.79
CA VAL A 34 -6.29 5.18 -11.30
C VAL A 34 -7.20 5.75 -12.39
N ASN A 35 -7.48 7.06 -12.39
CA ASN A 35 -8.38 7.64 -13.38
C ASN A 35 -7.67 7.76 -14.73
N ALA A 36 -6.40 8.16 -14.75
CA ALA A 36 -5.57 8.16 -15.95
C ALA A 36 -5.23 6.75 -16.45
N ASN A 37 -5.07 5.77 -15.55
CA ASN A 37 -4.56 4.43 -15.89
C ASN A 37 -5.61 3.31 -15.75
N SER A 38 -6.91 3.64 -15.86
CA SER A 38 -8.00 2.69 -15.63
C SER A 38 -8.02 1.49 -16.58
N HIS A 39 -7.46 1.62 -17.78
CA HIS A 39 -7.30 0.52 -18.76
C HIS A 39 -6.44 -0.65 -18.24
N MET A 40 -5.61 -0.40 -17.21
CA MET A 40 -4.79 -1.43 -16.56
C MET A 40 -5.56 -2.26 -15.51
N LEU A 41 -6.78 -1.84 -15.15
CA LEU A 41 -7.58 -2.54 -14.15
C LEU A 41 -8.09 -3.89 -14.69
N PRO A 42 -8.09 -4.95 -13.85
CA PRO A 42 -8.59 -6.25 -14.28
C PRO A 42 -10.08 -6.19 -14.61
N LYS A 43 -10.50 -7.02 -15.58
CA LYS A 43 -11.90 -7.17 -16.01
C LYS A 43 -12.73 -7.81 -14.91
N HIS A 44 -12.20 -8.81 -14.20
CA HIS A 44 -12.89 -9.35 -13.04
C HIS A 44 -12.68 -8.44 -11.83
N THR A 45 -13.76 -7.75 -11.45
CA THR A 45 -13.75 -6.77 -10.38
C THR A 45 -13.22 -7.35 -9.07
N ARG A 46 -13.39 -8.65 -8.78
CA ARG A 46 -12.81 -9.32 -7.58
C ARG A 46 -11.30 -9.10 -7.41
N TYR A 47 -10.55 -8.89 -8.49
CA TYR A 47 -9.10 -8.65 -8.46
C TYR A 47 -8.72 -7.17 -8.58
N SER A 48 -9.71 -6.27 -8.62
CA SER A 48 -9.53 -4.83 -8.50
C SER A 48 -9.85 -4.37 -7.08
N ARG A 49 -9.03 -3.44 -6.57
CA ARG A 49 -9.32 -2.70 -5.33
C ARG A 49 -10.15 -1.45 -5.55
N TYR A 50 -10.44 -1.11 -6.81
CA TYR A 50 -11.17 0.08 -7.19
C TYR A 50 -12.59 -0.25 -7.66
N ILE A 51 -13.50 0.71 -7.49
CA ILE A 51 -14.87 0.72 -8.01
C ILE A 51 -15.15 2.06 -8.68
N LEU A 52 -15.92 2.05 -9.75
CA LEU A 52 -16.40 3.28 -10.38
C LEU A 52 -17.62 3.79 -9.59
N ASN A 53 -17.58 5.04 -9.14
CA ASN A 53 -18.71 5.66 -8.42
C ASN A 53 -19.73 6.26 -9.41
N LYS A 54 -20.83 6.82 -8.88
CA LYS A 54 -21.90 7.43 -9.68
C LYS A 54 -21.43 8.64 -10.48
N GLU A 55 -20.39 9.32 -9.99
CA GLU A 55 -19.77 10.49 -10.63
C GLU A 55 -18.71 10.11 -11.69
N GLY A 56 -18.55 8.83 -12.02
CA GLY A 56 -17.59 8.36 -13.02
C GLY A 56 -16.13 8.39 -12.57
N LYS A 57 -15.86 8.50 -11.26
CA LYS A 57 -14.52 8.45 -10.67
C LYS A 57 -14.24 7.12 -10.00
N TYR A 58 -12.99 6.63 -10.12
CA TYR A 58 -12.58 5.43 -9.40
C TYR A 58 -12.29 5.73 -7.93
N THR A 59 -12.88 4.95 -7.04
CA THR A 59 -12.65 4.99 -5.59
C THR A 59 -12.24 3.62 -5.07
N ILE A 60 -11.64 3.57 -3.88
CA ILE A 60 -11.21 2.32 -3.24
C ILE A 60 -12.43 1.61 -2.63
N LYS A 61 -12.51 0.28 -2.80
CA LYS A 61 -13.61 -0.56 -2.26
C LYS A 61 -13.69 -0.60 -0.74
N VAL A 62 -12.55 -0.48 -0.07
CA VAL A 62 -12.45 -0.62 1.38
C VAL A 62 -12.80 0.70 2.05
N GLN A 63 -13.72 0.67 3.00
CA GLN A 63 -13.97 1.82 3.86
C GLN A 63 -12.76 2.04 4.77
N LYS A 64 -12.17 3.24 4.71
CA LYS A 64 -11.06 3.60 5.58
C LYS A 64 -11.55 3.73 7.01
N GLN A 65 -10.90 3.00 7.92
CA GLN A 65 -11.12 3.17 9.35
C GLN A 65 -10.25 4.32 9.89
N ARG A 66 -10.60 4.81 11.08
CA ARG A 66 -9.71 5.68 11.84
C ARG A 66 -8.48 4.86 12.25
N GLY A 67 -7.29 5.39 12.01
CA GLY A 67 -6.03 4.66 12.24
C GLY A 67 -5.59 3.82 11.03
N CYS A 68 -4.49 3.10 11.24
CA CYS A 68 -3.89 2.18 10.28
C CYS A 68 -3.03 1.20 11.06
N TYR A 69 -3.34 -0.10 11.04
CA TYR A 69 -2.60 -1.08 11.85
C TYR A 69 -1.09 -1.07 11.58
N LYS A 70 -0.68 -0.85 10.31
CA LYS A 70 0.71 -0.87 9.87
C LYS A 70 1.61 0.12 10.61
N MET A 71 1.10 1.31 10.90
CA MET A 71 1.85 2.39 11.54
C MET A 71 2.28 2.08 12.99
N TRP A 72 1.71 1.04 13.60
CA TRP A 72 2.02 0.59 14.96
C TRP A 72 2.85 -0.70 14.98
N HIS A 73 2.94 -1.41 13.85
CA HIS A 73 3.54 -2.75 13.78
C HIS A 73 4.70 -2.86 12.80
N THR A 74 4.87 -1.90 11.90
CA THR A 74 5.86 -1.97 10.84
C THR A 74 6.52 -0.61 10.62
N ALA A 75 7.80 -0.66 10.26
CA ALA A 75 8.55 0.42 9.63
C ALA A 75 9.25 -0.16 8.40
N VAL A 76 9.64 0.71 7.47
CA VAL A 76 10.48 0.32 6.33
C VAL A 76 11.79 1.09 6.43
N ILE A 77 12.89 0.41 6.09
CA ILE A 77 14.23 0.96 6.08
C ILE A 77 14.69 0.93 4.62
N THR A 78 15.06 2.08 4.06
CA THR A 78 15.62 2.18 2.71
C THR A 78 17.08 1.72 2.71
N TRP A 79 17.65 1.52 1.52
CA TRP A 79 19.05 1.09 1.39
C TRP A 79 20.04 2.19 1.82
N GLU A 80 19.62 3.46 1.81
CA GLU A 80 20.36 4.62 2.32
C GLU A 80 20.32 4.74 3.85
N GLY A 81 19.48 3.94 4.51
CA GLY A 81 19.29 3.93 5.97
C GLY A 81 18.14 4.81 6.46
N ASP A 82 17.32 5.38 5.57
CA ASP A 82 16.14 6.16 5.97
C ASP A 82 15.05 5.25 6.50
N VAL A 83 14.45 5.64 7.62
CA VAL A 83 13.29 4.99 8.21
C VAL A 83 12.04 5.72 7.75
N VAL A 84 11.15 5.03 7.05
CA VAL A 84 9.86 5.54 6.59
C VAL A 84 8.71 4.77 7.25
N PRO A 85 7.51 5.36 7.37
CA PRO A 85 6.44 4.79 8.18
C PRO A 85 5.69 3.65 7.49
N CYS A 86 5.77 3.55 6.15
CA CYS A 86 4.96 2.61 5.37
C CYS A 86 5.67 2.13 4.12
N CYS A 87 5.44 0.89 3.69
CA CYS A 87 5.84 0.43 2.35
C CYS A 87 5.03 1.06 1.20
N TYR A 88 3.99 1.83 1.51
CA TYR A 88 3.27 2.65 0.53
C TYR A 88 3.98 3.98 0.24
N ASP A 89 4.97 4.36 1.05
CA ASP A 89 5.86 5.49 0.80
C ASP A 89 7.00 5.07 -0.12
N LYS A 90 6.66 4.84 -1.40
CA LYS A 90 7.57 4.22 -2.38
C LYS A 90 8.79 5.07 -2.70
N ASP A 91 8.62 6.38 -2.59
CA ASP A 91 9.59 7.40 -2.95
C ASP A 91 10.23 8.04 -1.69
N ALA A 92 9.98 7.45 -0.51
CA ALA A 92 10.48 7.91 0.79
C ALA A 92 10.20 9.39 1.10
N GLU A 93 9.00 9.88 0.74
CA GLU A 93 8.59 11.27 0.97
C GLU A 93 8.43 11.59 2.46
N TYR A 94 8.16 10.58 3.29
CA TYR A 94 7.89 10.72 4.72
C TYR A 94 9.03 10.12 5.57
N VAL A 95 10.25 10.65 5.45
CA VAL A 95 11.39 10.21 6.27
C VAL A 95 11.21 10.57 7.75
N MET A 96 11.21 9.55 8.61
CA MET A 96 11.09 9.67 10.06
C MET A 96 12.45 9.90 10.75
N GLY A 97 13.55 9.49 10.10
CA GLY A 97 14.93 9.67 10.54
C GLY A 97 15.86 8.71 9.79
N ASN A 98 17.17 8.83 9.99
CA ASN A 98 18.17 7.98 9.34
C ASN A 98 18.99 7.19 10.37
N LEU A 99 19.19 5.89 10.12
CA LEU A 99 19.89 4.98 11.03
C LEU A 99 21.40 5.24 11.14
N LYS A 100 21.98 6.02 10.21
CA LYS A 100 23.37 6.48 10.29
C LYS A 100 23.56 7.57 11.36
N GLU A 101 22.48 8.22 11.77
CA GLU A 101 22.50 9.35 12.71
C GLU A 101 21.90 8.99 14.07
N GLN A 102 20.86 8.15 14.09
CA GLN A 102 20.07 7.87 15.29
C GLN A 102 19.72 6.39 15.40
N SER A 103 19.60 5.88 16.63
CA SER A 103 19.09 4.53 16.84
C SER A 103 17.64 4.41 16.36
N PHE A 104 17.25 3.23 15.86
CA PHE A 104 15.87 2.95 15.47
C PHE A 104 14.87 3.28 16.58
N ARG A 105 15.21 2.98 17.84
CA ARG A 105 14.35 3.26 19.00
C ARG A 105 14.06 4.75 19.16
N ASN A 106 15.08 5.59 18.95
CA ASN A 106 14.93 7.05 19.04
C ASN A 106 14.07 7.57 17.90
N ILE A 107 14.26 7.06 16.68
CA ILE A 107 13.44 7.42 15.52
C ILE A 107 11.98 7.00 15.73
N TRP A 108 11.73 5.74 16.11
CA TRP A 108 10.38 5.19 16.30
C TRP A 108 9.56 5.89 17.38
N ARG A 109 10.24 6.36 18.44
CA ARG A 109 9.65 7.14 19.55
C ARG A 109 9.77 8.65 19.36
N GLY A 110 10.38 9.08 18.27
CA GLY A 110 10.67 10.47 17.98
C GLY A 110 9.45 11.27 17.54
N GLU A 111 9.61 12.59 17.56
CA GLU A 111 8.54 13.54 17.30
C GLU A 111 7.98 13.43 15.87
N LYS A 112 8.83 13.19 14.86
CA LYS A 112 8.38 12.99 13.47
C LYS A 112 7.39 11.82 13.36
N TYR A 113 7.72 10.69 13.99
CA TYR A 113 6.87 9.51 14.01
C TYR A 113 5.57 9.74 14.78
N LYS A 114 5.66 10.42 15.93
CA LYS A 114 4.49 10.78 16.75
C LYS A 114 3.50 11.64 15.97
N ARG A 115 3.97 12.72 15.35
CA ARG A 115 3.16 13.61 14.50
C ARG A 115 2.53 12.87 13.33
N PHE A 116 3.29 12.01 12.66
CA PHE A 116 2.76 11.22 11.56
C PHE A 116 1.61 10.30 12.02
N ARG A 117 1.75 9.63 13.17
CA ARG A 117 0.70 8.80 13.75
C ARG A 117 -0.53 9.61 14.14
N GLU A 118 -0.36 10.80 14.70
CA GLU A 118 -1.47 11.72 15.01
C GLU A 118 -2.23 12.15 13.75
N MET A 119 -1.53 12.42 12.64
CA MET A 119 -2.15 12.72 11.35
C MET A 119 -2.97 11.53 10.82
N VAL A 120 -2.45 10.31 10.97
CA VAL A 120 -3.17 9.09 10.58
C VAL A 120 -4.42 8.86 11.44
N LEU A 121 -4.35 9.11 12.75
CA LEU A 121 -5.49 8.95 13.65
C LEU A 121 -6.58 10.02 13.42
N SER A 122 -6.18 11.26 13.15
CA SER A 122 -7.09 12.38 12.96
C SER A 122 -7.74 12.37 11.57
N LYS A 123 -6.94 12.31 10.49
CA LYS A 123 -7.45 12.41 9.12
C LYS A 123 -6.56 11.70 8.09
N ARG A 124 -6.37 10.39 8.23
CA ARG A 124 -5.60 9.52 7.30
C ARG A 124 -5.80 9.82 5.81
N GLY A 125 -7.02 10.19 5.39
CA GLY A 125 -7.34 10.45 3.99
C GLY A 125 -6.60 11.63 3.35
N ILE A 126 -6.03 12.56 4.13
CA ILE A 126 -5.28 13.72 3.60
C ILE A 126 -3.87 13.35 3.17
N ILE A 127 -3.30 12.27 3.70
CA ILE A 127 -1.94 11.85 3.37
C ILE A 127 -2.01 11.15 2.00
N PRO A 128 -1.38 11.70 0.94
CA PRO A 128 -1.43 11.17 -0.42
C PRO A 128 -1.26 9.65 -0.50
N MET A 129 -0.20 9.09 0.09
CA MET A 129 0.05 7.64 0.07
C MET A 129 -1.03 6.81 0.78
N CYS A 130 -1.70 7.38 1.78
CA CYS A 130 -2.77 6.73 2.53
C CYS A 130 -4.14 6.88 1.84
N SER A 131 -4.29 7.87 0.94
CA SER A 131 -5.57 8.22 0.31
C SER A 131 -6.10 7.12 -0.61
N MET A 132 -5.24 6.27 -1.18
CA MET A 132 -5.62 5.15 -2.04
C MET A 132 -5.13 3.80 -1.49
N CYS A 133 -4.83 3.74 -0.18
CA CYS A 133 -4.38 2.53 0.51
C CYS A 133 -5.56 1.69 0.99
N SER A 134 -5.51 0.37 0.76
CA SER A 134 -6.57 -0.58 1.15
C SER A 134 -6.33 -1.25 2.51
N GLU A 135 -5.26 -0.90 3.21
CA GLU A 135 -4.98 -1.42 4.56
C GLU A 135 -5.98 -0.86 5.57
N LYS A 136 -6.40 -1.70 6.52
CA LYS A 136 -7.31 -1.29 7.60
C LYS A 136 -6.56 -0.46 8.64
#